data_AF-A0A419HNK2-F1
#
_entry.id   AF-A0A419HNK2-F1
#
_cell.length_a   1.000
_cell.length_b   1.000
_cell.length_c   1.000
_cell.angle_alpha   90.00
_cell.angle_beta   90.00
_cell.angle_gamma   90.00
#
_symmetry.space_group_name_H-M   'P 1'
#
loop_
_entity.id
_entity.type
_entity.pdbx_description
1 polymer ?
#
loop_
_entity_poly.entity_id
_entity_poly.type
_entity_poly.pdbx_seq_one_letter_code
_entity_poly.pdbx_strand_id
1 'polypeptide(L)'
;MVQREDPQVAGTIRVKMSDRRITSITLGPDIGRELSGRLRAAVNDVLPQALAESPRAGDPGPDLAAIGDQLTDVARESGETFRRIQGAVEESMAKLAGKARIQGDASPQYVDFLFDDALQVIRSMQDALAGPAAPVTGEGRDEADEVIAVVTDGELTELTLSAPAQRMTPGEVGRAVAQAVNAALTAWERRAEAAGGTEIDPEALRKLSERAGAIREQSMQHLRTYTSSMTSIMHNLD
;
A
#
# COMPACT_ATOMS: atom_id res chain seq x y z
N MET A 1 14.45 -35.38 7.34
CA MET A 1 13.45 -34.29 7.48
C MET A 1 13.77 -33.60 8.80
N VAL A 2 14.56 -32.53 8.74
CA VAL A 2 15.15 -31.89 9.92
C VAL A 2 14.13 -30.90 10.48
N GLN A 3 13.48 -31.25 11.58
CA GLN A 3 12.73 -30.30 12.40
C GLN A 3 13.74 -29.31 12.99
N ARG A 4 13.75 -28.07 12.47
CA ARG A 4 14.41 -26.96 13.16
C ARG A 4 13.52 -26.56 14.34
N GLU A 5 13.97 -26.91 15.55
CA GLU A 5 13.47 -26.30 16.77
C GLU A 5 13.94 -24.84 16.78
N ASP A 6 13.00 -23.92 16.59
CA ASP A 6 13.25 -22.48 16.78
C ASP A 6 13.43 -22.18 18.28
N PRO A 7 14.41 -21.35 18.65
CA PRO A 7 14.73 -21.04 20.03
C PRO A 7 13.55 -20.40 20.76
N GLN A 8 13.33 -20.82 22.01
CA GLN A 8 12.38 -20.23 22.94
C GLN A 8 12.70 -18.75 23.16
N VAL A 9 11.93 -17.87 22.53
CA VAL A 9 11.92 -16.44 22.86
C VAL A 9 10.84 -16.23 23.91
N ALA A 10 11.26 -16.09 25.18
CA ALA A 10 10.38 -15.74 26.29
C ALA A 10 9.58 -14.46 25.96
N GLY A 11 8.27 -14.47 26.21
CA GLY A 11 7.37 -13.33 25.95
C GLY A 11 6.79 -13.21 24.53
N THR A 12 7.03 -14.17 23.63
CA THR A 12 6.62 -14.03 22.21
C THR A 12 5.27 -14.71 21.92
N ILE A 13 4.35 -13.97 21.30
CA ILE A 13 3.18 -14.53 20.62
C ILE A 13 3.64 -14.92 19.22
N ARG A 14 3.41 -16.19 18.83
CA ARG A 14 3.71 -16.66 17.48
C ARG A 14 2.43 -17.10 16.81
N VAL A 15 2.07 -16.44 15.73
CA VAL A 15 0.92 -16.80 14.89
C VAL A 15 1.45 -17.47 13.63
N LYS A 16 0.86 -18.62 13.27
CA LYS A 16 1.10 -19.25 11.97
C LYS A 16 -0.18 -19.24 11.17
N MET A 17 -0.09 -18.73 9.96
CA MET A 17 -1.18 -18.76 8.98
C MET A 17 -0.82 -19.67 7.81
N SER A 18 -1.83 -20.32 7.24
CA SER A 18 -1.75 -21.06 5.99
C SER A 18 -3.10 -20.96 5.31
N ASP A 19 -3.11 -20.74 3.99
CA ASP A 19 -4.34 -20.58 3.20
C ASP A 19 -5.34 -19.59 3.85
N ARG A 20 -4.83 -18.42 4.27
CA ARG A 20 -5.60 -17.34 4.91
C ARG A 20 -6.31 -17.75 6.20
N ARG A 21 -5.84 -18.80 6.87
CA ARG A 21 -6.39 -19.28 8.14
C ARG A 21 -5.28 -19.42 9.17
N ILE A 22 -5.59 -19.07 10.41
CA ILE A 22 -4.72 -19.34 11.54
C ILE A 22 -4.70 -20.85 11.78
N THR A 23 -3.51 -21.45 11.69
CA THR A 23 -3.28 -22.88 11.94
C THR A 23 -2.81 -23.12 13.37
N SER A 24 -2.09 -22.17 13.96
CA SER A 24 -1.68 -22.23 15.36
C SER A 24 -1.35 -20.85 15.90
N ILE A 25 -1.65 -20.65 17.18
CA ILE A 25 -1.17 -19.53 17.99
C ILE A 25 -0.41 -20.14 19.17
N THR A 26 0.87 -19.79 19.30
CA THR A 26 1.68 -20.16 20.44
C THR A 26 1.88 -18.94 21.32
N LEU A 27 1.58 -19.14 22.60
CA LEU A 27 1.56 -18.12 23.63
C LEU A 27 2.70 -18.41 24.61
N GLY A 28 3.64 -17.46 24.75
CA GLY A 28 4.72 -17.55 25.74
C GLY A 28 4.21 -17.46 27.19
N PRO A 29 5.05 -17.71 28.19
CA PRO A 29 4.62 -17.70 29.61
C PRO A 29 4.32 -16.29 30.17
N ASP A 30 4.86 -15.23 29.58
CA ASP A 30 4.83 -13.86 30.13
C ASP A 30 3.79 -12.93 29.47
N ILE A 31 2.59 -13.44 29.21
CA ILE A 31 1.55 -12.66 28.54
C ILE A 31 0.78 -11.88 29.61
N GLY A 32 1.25 -10.67 29.86
CA GLY A 32 0.67 -9.75 30.84
C GLY A 32 -0.75 -9.30 30.49
N ARG A 33 -1.21 -8.25 31.18
CA ARG A 33 -2.59 -7.74 31.15
C ARG A 33 -3.08 -7.19 29.79
N GLU A 34 -2.20 -7.10 28.78
CA GLU A 34 -2.50 -6.59 27.43
C GLU A 34 -2.58 -7.71 26.38
N LEU A 35 -3.02 -8.90 26.79
CA LEU A 35 -3.12 -10.08 25.94
C LEU A 35 -3.89 -9.81 24.64
N SER A 36 -5.07 -9.17 24.70
CA SER A 36 -5.89 -8.89 23.51
C SER A 36 -5.19 -7.97 22.52
N GLY A 37 -4.56 -6.90 23.00
CA GLY A 37 -3.85 -5.94 22.16
C GLY A 37 -2.64 -6.56 21.47
N ARG A 38 -1.87 -7.38 22.20
CA ARG A 38 -0.71 -8.09 21.66
C ARG A 38 -1.08 -9.19 20.68
N LEU A 39 -2.14 -9.95 20.97
CA LEU A 39 -2.69 -10.95 20.03
C LEU A 39 -3.14 -10.28 18.74
N ARG A 40 -3.86 -9.16 18.84
CA ARG A 40 -4.31 -8.40 17.68
C ARG A 40 -3.14 -7.94 16.81
N ALA A 41 -2.13 -7.33 17.43
CA ALA A 41 -0.91 -6.91 16.73
C ALA A 41 -0.22 -8.10 16.04
N ALA A 42 0.00 -9.21 16.75
CA ALA A 42 0.67 -10.39 16.19
C ALA A 42 -0.11 -11.06 15.05
N VAL A 43 -1.45 -10.99 15.06
CA VAL A 43 -2.28 -11.45 13.93
C VAL A 43 -2.14 -10.48 12.75
N ASN A 44 -2.21 -9.17 12.99
CA ASN A 44 -2.07 -8.16 11.93
C ASN A 44 -0.67 -8.10 11.31
N ASP A 45 0.37 -8.58 12.00
CA ASP A 45 1.72 -8.70 11.43
C ASP A 45 1.80 -9.76 10.32
N VAL A 46 0.96 -10.81 10.38
CA VAL A 46 1.01 -11.95 9.45
C VAL A 46 -0.15 -11.98 8.45
N LEU A 47 -1.27 -11.34 8.79
CA LEU A 47 -2.50 -11.37 8.01
C LEU A 47 -2.32 -10.75 6.61
N PRO A 48 -1.70 -9.56 6.43
CA PRO A 48 -1.51 -8.97 5.09
C PRO A 48 -0.70 -9.88 4.15
N GLN A 49 0.34 -10.54 4.67
CA GLN A 49 1.12 -11.50 3.89
C GLN A 49 0.28 -12.71 3.49
N ALA A 50 -0.48 -13.29 4.42
CA ALA A 50 -1.33 -14.44 4.14
C ALA A 50 -2.44 -14.13 3.11
N LEU A 51 -2.98 -12.90 3.12
CA LEU A 51 -3.92 -12.43 2.11
C LEU A 51 -3.25 -12.28 0.73
N ALA A 52 -2.05 -11.70 0.70
CA ALA A 52 -1.27 -11.50 -0.52
C ALA A 52 -0.82 -12.82 -1.18
N GLU A 53 -0.52 -13.86 -0.39
CA GLU A 53 -0.12 -15.18 -0.89
C GLU A 53 -1.29 -15.97 -1.53
N SER A 54 -2.54 -15.61 -1.24
CA SER A 54 -3.73 -16.30 -1.76
C SER A 54 -4.86 -15.30 -2.01
N PRO A 55 -4.75 -14.45 -3.04
CA PRO A 55 -5.73 -13.39 -3.30
C PRO A 55 -7.08 -13.95 -3.76
N ARG A 56 -8.18 -13.33 -3.30
CA ARG A 56 -9.58 -13.64 -3.64
C ARG A 56 -10.35 -12.40 -4.08
N ALA A 57 -11.46 -12.62 -4.79
CA ALA A 57 -12.37 -11.54 -5.17
C ALA A 57 -13.01 -10.93 -3.91
N GLY A 58 -12.96 -9.60 -3.79
CA GLY A 58 -13.40 -8.89 -2.58
C GLY A 58 -12.30 -8.66 -1.55
N ASP A 59 -11.10 -9.20 -1.75
CA ASP A 59 -9.95 -8.82 -0.93
C ASP A 59 -9.73 -7.31 -0.97
N PRO A 60 -9.23 -6.72 0.13
CA PRO A 60 -8.87 -5.33 0.11
C PRO A 60 -7.77 -5.20 -0.94
N GLY A 61 -8.04 -4.38 -1.96
CA GLY A 61 -7.01 -4.05 -2.94
C GLY A 61 -5.78 -3.45 -2.24
N PRO A 62 -4.66 -3.33 -2.95
CA PRO A 62 -3.57 -2.48 -2.47
C PRO A 62 -4.16 -1.14 -2.07
N ASP A 63 -3.80 -0.59 -0.90
CA ASP A 63 -4.28 0.71 -0.47
C ASP A 63 -3.79 1.77 -1.47
N LEU A 64 -4.67 2.12 -2.42
CA LEU A 64 -4.35 3.04 -3.50
C LEU A 64 -4.23 4.48 -2.99
N ALA A 65 -4.86 4.79 -1.85
CA ALA A 65 -4.67 6.06 -1.17
C ALA A 65 -3.23 6.12 -0.64
N ALA A 66 -2.79 5.11 0.13
CA ALA A 66 -1.42 5.04 0.63
C ALA A 66 -0.36 4.97 -0.49
N ILE A 67 -0.62 4.21 -1.56
CA ILE A 67 0.29 4.16 -2.72
C ILE A 67 0.36 5.53 -3.41
N GLY A 68 -0.77 6.21 -3.58
CA GLY A 68 -0.74 7.54 -4.19
C GLY A 68 -0.12 8.61 -3.28
N ASP A 69 -0.23 8.49 -1.96
CA ASP A 69 0.49 9.33 -1.00
C ASP A 69 2.00 9.10 -1.11
N GLN A 70 2.44 7.83 -1.13
CA GLN A 70 3.84 7.46 -1.34
C GLN A 70 4.37 7.98 -2.68
N LEU A 71 3.60 7.83 -3.77
CA LEU A 71 3.98 8.35 -5.08
C LEU A 71 4.05 9.89 -5.09
N THR A 72 3.15 10.55 -4.36
CA THR A 72 3.15 12.01 -4.21
C THR A 72 4.39 12.49 -3.46
N ASP A 73 4.80 11.77 -2.41
CA ASP A 73 6.01 12.07 -1.66
C ASP A 73 7.28 11.85 -2.50
N VAL A 74 7.37 10.74 -3.22
CA VAL A 74 8.46 10.45 -4.15
C VAL A 74 8.52 11.50 -5.27
N ALA A 75 7.38 11.93 -5.79
CA ALA A 75 7.31 12.98 -6.79
C ALA A 75 7.83 14.32 -6.25
N ARG A 76 7.46 14.67 -5.01
CA ARG A 76 7.95 15.89 -4.35
C ARG A 76 9.46 15.87 -4.16
N GLU A 77 9.99 14.76 -3.64
CA GLU A 77 11.45 14.57 -3.44
C GLU A 77 12.23 14.63 -4.76
N SER A 78 11.68 13.99 -5.81
CA SER A 78 12.26 14.02 -7.15
C SER A 78 12.28 15.44 -7.72
N GLY A 79 11.18 16.19 -7.59
CA GLY A 79 11.10 17.58 -8.04
C GLY A 79 12.12 18.50 -7.36
N GLU A 80 12.35 18.32 -6.05
CA GLU A 80 13.38 19.06 -5.32
C GLU A 80 14.80 18.71 -5.77
N THR A 81 15.03 17.44 -6.08
CA THR A 81 16.32 16.96 -6.59
C THR A 81 16.59 17.52 -7.99
N PHE A 82 15.60 17.52 -8.87
CA PHE A 82 15.71 18.11 -10.21
C PHE A 82 15.96 19.62 -10.16
N ARG A 83 15.25 20.37 -9.29
CA ARG A 83 15.51 21.80 -9.10
C ARG A 83 16.95 22.09 -8.65
N ARG A 84 17.52 21.24 -7.79
CA ARG A 84 18.94 21.33 -7.40
C ARG A 84 19.90 21.07 -8.57
N ILE A 85 19.66 20.02 -9.36
CA ILE A 85 20.49 19.70 -10.53
C ILE A 85 20.42 20.85 -11.54
N GLN A 86 19.22 21.36 -11.80
CA GLN A 86 19.01 22.46 -12.74
C GLN A 86 19.74 23.73 -12.29
N GLY A 87 19.64 24.11 -11.01
CA GLY A 87 20.38 25.25 -10.48
C GLY A 87 21.91 25.11 -10.65
N ALA A 88 22.45 23.89 -10.47
CA ALA A 88 23.87 23.62 -10.70
C ALA A 88 24.27 23.70 -12.18
N VAL A 89 23.39 23.27 -13.09
CA VAL A 89 23.59 23.38 -14.54
C VAL A 89 23.53 24.83 -15.00
N GLU A 90 22.55 25.61 -14.53
CA GLU A 90 22.42 27.04 -14.82
C GLU A 90 23.64 27.82 -14.32
N GLU A 91 24.11 27.55 -13.10
CA GLU A 91 25.32 28.17 -12.57
C GLU A 91 26.56 27.84 -13.44
N SER A 92 26.65 26.60 -13.90
CA SER A 92 27.73 26.16 -14.80
C SER A 92 27.66 26.83 -16.17
N MET A 93 26.44 26.97 -16.74
CA MET A 93 26.21 27.68 -17.99
C MET A 93 26.44 29.18 -17.87
N ALA A 94 26.07 29.82 -16.76
CA ALA A 94 26.35 31.24 -16.51
C ALA A 94 27.86 31.50 -16.45
N LYS A 95 28.63 30.59 -15.82
CA LYS A 95 30.11 30.64 -15.83
C LYS A 95 30.71 30.47 -17.24
N LEU A 96 30.07 29.70 -18.12
CA LEU A 96 30.47 29.51 -19.52
C LEU A 96 30.05 30.67 -20.43
N ALA A 97 28.84 31.21 -20.24
CA ALA A 97 28.30 32.36 -21.00
C ALA A 97 29.13 33.64 -20.77
N GLY A 98 29.73 33.79 -19.59
CA GLY A 98 30.73 34.83 -19.34
C GLY A 98 31.98 34.75 -20.22
N LYS A 99 32.24 33.60 -20.87
CA LYS A 99 33.36 33.37 -21.80
C LYS A 99 32.94 33.23 -23.26
N ALA A 100 31.71 32.82 -23.55
CA ALA A 100 31.17 32.66 -24.91
C ALA A 100 29.78 33.31 -24.99
N ARG A 101 29.55 34.22 -25.94
CA ARG A 101 28.24 34.86 -26.20
C ARG A 101 27.22 33.85 -26.73
N ILE A 102 26.70 32.98 -25.87
CA ILE A 102 25.62 32.05 -26.20
C ILE A 102 24.42 32.44 -25.35
N GLN A 103 23.39 32.95 -26.01
CA GLN A 103 22.13 33.38 -25.41
C GLN A 103 21.07 32.34 -25.81
N GLY A 104 20.88 31.33 -24.96
CA GLY A 104 19.85 30.30 -25.12
C GLY A 104 18.92 30.32 -23.92
N ASP A 105 17.63 30.48 -24.16
CA ASP A 105 16.57 30.46 -23.16
C ASP A 105 16.17 29.01 -22.85
N ALA A 106 16.78 28.42 -21.82
CA ALA A 106 16.34 27.15 -21.25
C ALA A 106 15.36 27.47 -20.11
N SER A 107 14.13 27.83 -20.46
CA SER A 107 13.16 28.29 -19.45
C SER A 107 12.71 27.17 -18.49
N PRO A 108 12.78 27.37 -17.16
CA PRO A 108 12.48 26.37 -16.11
C PRO A 108 11.02 25.88 -15.98
N GLN A 109 10.06 26.56 -16.61
CA GLN A 109 8.64 26.40 -16.28
C GLN A 109 8.05 25.03 -16.68
N TYR A 110 8.71 24.28 -17.58
CA TYR A 110 8.14 23.11 -18.22
C TYR A 110 8.19 21.81 -17.41
N VAL A 111 9.15 21.69 -16.48
CA VAL A 111 9.29 20.50 -15.62
C VAL A 111 8.20 20.48 -14.55
N ASP A 112 7.83 21.65 -14.04
CA ASP A 112 6.77 21.79 -13.04
C ASP A 112 5.40 21.35 -13.60
N PHE A 113 5.09 21.66 -14.87
CA PHE A 113 3.84 21.20 -15.52
C PHE A 113 3.74 19.68 -15.65
N LEU A 114 4.85 18.98 -15.92
CA LEU A 114 4.85 17.51 -16.04
C LEU A 114 4.61 16.81 -14.68
N PHE A 115 5.13 17.41 -13.60
CA PHE A 115 4.88 16.92 -12.24
C PHE A 115 3.43 17.15 -11.81
N ASP A 116 2.87 18.32 -12.10
CA ASP A 116 1.47 18.61 -11.79
C ASP A 116 0.50 17.70 -12.55
N ASP A 117 0.75 17.44 -13.84
CA ASP A 117 -0.07 16.52 -14.66
C ASP A 117 -0.01 15.08 -14.11
N ALA A 118 1.18 14.61 -13.72
CA ALA A 118 1.33 13.28 -13.12
C ALA A 118 0.58 13.15 -11.79
N LEU A 119 0.68 14.16 -10.92
CA LEU A 119 -0.05 14.21 -9.65
C LEU A 119 -1.56 14.31 -9.84
N GLN A 120 -2.03 14.95 -10.91
CA GLN A 120 -3.44 15.05 -11.22
C GLN A 120 -4.02 13.71 -11.69
N VAL A 121 -3.22 12.89 -12.39
CA VAL A 121 -3.63 11.55 -12.84
C VAL A 121 -3.70 10.58 -11.68
N ILE A 122 -2.72 10.61 -10.78
CA ILE A 122 -2.74 9.79 -9.56
C ILE A 122 -3.98 10.11 -8.73
N ARG A 123 -4.27 11.40 -8.51
CA ARG A 123 -5.50 11.83 -7.80
C ARG A 123 -6.78 11.40 -8.51
N SER A 124 -6.85 11.57 -9.84
CA SER A 124 -8.02 11.13 -10.61
C SER A 124 -8.21 9.61 -10.59
N MET A 125 -7.13 8.84 -10.45
CA MET A 125 -7.16 7.38 -10.33
C MET A 125 -7.60 6.97 -8.92
N GLN A 126 -7.13 7.67 -7.88
CA GLN A 126 -7.61 7.51 -6.51
C GLN A 126 -9.11 7.82 -6.42
N ASP A 127 -9.58 8.94 -6.95
CA ASP A 127 -11.00 9.33 -6.91
C ASP A 127 -11.90 8.34 -7.66
N ALA A 128 -11.42 7.77 -8.77
CA ALA A 128 -12.17 6.78 -9.55
C ALA A 128 -12.23 5.39 -8.89
N LEU A 129 -11.24 5.06 -8.06
CA LEU A 129 -11.13 3.77 -7.36
C LEU A 129 -11.65 3.83 -5.92
N ALA A 130 -11.69 5.03 -5.33
CA ALA A 130 -12.27 5.34 -4.02
C ALA A 130 -13.79 5.60 -4.12
N GLY A 131 -14.50 4.79 -4.91
CA GLY A 131 -15.95 4.70 -4.74
C GLY A 131 -16.26 4.39 -3.27
N PRO A 132 -17.27 5.01 -2.64
CA PRO A 132 -17.56 4.86 -1.21
C PRO A 132 -18.17 3.49 -0.95
N ALA A 133 -17.37 2.43 -1.06
CA ALA A 133 -17.73 1.12 -0.57
C ALA A 133 -17.68 1.20 0.96
N ALA A 134 -18.82 0.96 1.60
CA ALA A 134 -18.84 0.81 3.05
C ALA A 134 -17.86 -0.30 3.45
N PRO A 135 -17.04 -0.10 4.50
CA PRO A 135 -16.03 -1.07 4.89
C PRO A 135 -16.70 -2.42 5.20
N VAL A 136 -16.17 -3.48 4.61
CA VAL A 136 -16.74 -4.81 4.77
C VAL A 136 -16.27 -5.37 6.09
N THR A 137 -17.22 -5.71 6.98
CA THR A 137 -16.93 -6.20 8.32
C THR A 137 -17.44 -7.62 8.54
N GLY A 138 -16.59 -8.50 9.06
CA GLY A 138 -16.90 -9.86 9.50
C GLY A 138 -16.65 -10.04 10.99
N GLU A 139 -17.65 -10.56 11.71
CA GLU A 139 -17.53 -10.94 13.11
C GLU A 139 -17.45 -12.47 13.24
N GLY A 140 -16.62 -12.95 14.16
CA GLY A 140 -16.49 -14.36 14.50
C GLY A 140 -16.28 -14.55 16.00
N ARG A 141 -16.70 -15.73 16.48
CA ARG A 141 -16.61 -16.13 17.88
C ARG A 141 -16.08 -17.55 18.00
N ASP A 142 -15.51 -17.86 19.15
CA ASP A 142 -15.19 -19.24 19.50
C ASP A 142 -16.45 -20.01 19.94
N GLU A 143 -16.33 -21.32 20.15
CA GLU A 143 -17.49 -22.19 20.48
C GLU A 143 -18.17 -21.84 21.81
N ALA A 144 -17.44 -21.20 22.72
CA ALA A 144 -17.91 -20.83 24.05
C ALA A 144 -18.44 -19.39 24.14
N ASP A 145 -18.41 -18.62 23.04
CA ASP A 145 -18.70 -17.17 23.03
C ASP A 145 -17.82 -16.38 24.03
N GLU A 146 -16.62 -16.87 24.29
CA GLU A 146 -15.67 -16.29 25.24
C GLU A 146 -14.63 -15.39 24.55
N VAL A 147 -14.41 -15.57 23.26
CA VAL A 147 -13.53 -14.76 22.41
C VAL A 147 -14.29 -14.26 21.19
N ILE A 148 -14.28 -12.95 20.97
CA ILE A 148 -14.91 -12.30 19.82
C ILE A 148 -13.84 -11.60 18.99
N ALA A 149 -13.86 -11.81 17.68
CA ALA A 149 -12.98 -11.17 16.72
C ALA A 149 -13.81 -10.42 15.66
N VAL A 150 -13.35 -9.22 15.30
CA VAL A 150 -13.93 -8.42 14.22
C VAL A 150 -12.84 -8.13 13.20
N VAL A 151 -13.09 -8.53 11.95
CA VAL A 151 -12.24 -8.23 10.81
C VAL A 151 -12.95 -7.19 9.94
N THR A 152 -12.27 -6.10 9.62
CA THR A 152 -12.75 -5.06 8.72
C THR A 152 -11.73 -4.89 7.61
N ASP A 153 -12.16 -4.99 6.35
CA ASP A 153 -11.30 -4.81 5.18
C ASP A 153 -9.97 -5.59 5.29
N GLY A 154 -10.06 -6.85 5.71
CA GLY A 154 -8.91 -7.75 5.80
C GLY A 154 -7.99 -7.50 7.00
N GLU A 155 -8.32 -6.58 7.91
CA GLU A 155 -7.58 -6.34 9.16
C GLU A 155 -8.37 -6.75 10.39
N LEU A 156 -7.70 -7.33 11.41
CA LEU A 156 -8.33 -7.58 12.70
C LEU A 156 -8.42 -6.27 13.49
N THR A 157 -9.63 -5.68 13.52
CA THR A 157 -9.88 -4.38 14.16
C THR A 157 -10.19 -4.52 15.64
N GLU A 158 -10.95 -5.54 16.03
CA GLU A 158 -11.32 -5.85 17.41
C GLU A 158 -11.00 -7.30 17.79
N LEU A 159 -10.49 -7.46 19.01
CA LEU A 159 -10.36 -8.77 19.66
C LEU A 159 -10.72 -8.63 21.14
N THR A 160 -11.82 -9.25 21.52
CA THR A 160 -12.38 -9.15 22.88
C THR A 160 -12.32 -10.50 23.56
N LEU A 161 -11.70 -10.54 24.75
CA LEU A 161 -11.60 -11.73 25.60
C LEU A 161 -12.45 -11.53 26.85
N SER A 162 -13.40 -12.43 27.05
CA SER A 162 -14.22 -12.48 28.25
C SER A 162 -13.38 -12.79 29.51
N ALA A 163 -13.96 -12.56 30.70
CA ALA A 163 -13.28 -12.92 31.95
C ALA A 163 -13.00 -14.43 32.10
N PRO A 164 -13.88 -15.35 31.64
CA PRO A 164 -13.56 -16.76 31.48
C PRO A 164 -12.33 -17.03 30.59
N ALA A 165 -12.26 -16.45 29.39
CA ALA A 165 -11.13 -16.61 28.47
C ALA A 165 -9.80 -16.17 29.10
N GLN A 166 -9.79 -15.14 29.95
CA GLN A 166 -8.58 -14.67 30.64
C GLN A 166 -8.05 -15.67 31.69
N ARG A 167 -8.87 -16.64 32.11
CA ARG A 167 -8.48 -17.70 33.05
C ARG A 167 -8.09 -19.01 32.37
N MET A 168 -8.26 -19.10 31.05
CA MET A 168 -7.83 -20.24 30.26
C MET A 168 -6.31 -20.39 30.25
N THR A 169 -5.85 -21.61 30.03
CA THR A 169 -4.43 -21.86 29.77
C THR A 169 -4.00 -21.20 28.45
N PRO A 170 -2.71 -20.88 28.27
CA PRO A 170 -2.21 -20.29 27.02
C PRO A 170 -2.58 -21.10 25.75
N GLY A 171 -2.61 -22.44 25.85
CA GLY A 171 -3.02 -23.29 24.72
C GLY A 171 -4.51 -23.19 24.39
N GLU A 172 -5.36 -23.04 25.40
CA GLU A 172 -6.80 -22.87 25.22
C GLU A 172 -7.13 -21.49 24.64
N VAL A 173 -6.52 -20.42 25.16
CA VAL A 173 -6.64 -19.06 24.60
C VAL A 173 -6.20 -19.05 23.14
N GLY A 174 -5.04 -19.62 22.83
CA GLY A 174 -4.54 -19.68 21.45
C GLY A 174 -5.51 -20.39 20.50
N ARG A 175 -6.18 -21.45 20.96
CA ARG A 175 -7.20 -22.16 20.18
C ARG A 175 -8.47 -21.34 20.00
N ALA A 176 -9.00 -20.75 21.08
CA ALA A 176 -10.21 -19.94 21.05
C ALA A 176 -10.03 -18.71 20.13
N VAL A 177 -8.90 -18.02 20.23
CA VAL A 177 -8.57 -16.89 19.35
C VAL A 177 -8.44 -17.33 17.89
N ALA A 178 -7.77 -18.46 17.61
CA ALA A 178 -7.69 -18.98 16.25
C ALA A 178 -9.07 -19.30 15.67
N GLN A 179 -9.96 -19.89 16.46
CA GLN A 179 -11.34 -20.18 16.06
C GLN A 179 -12.12 -18.88 15.77
N ALA A 180 -12.12 -17.92 16.70
CA ALA A 180 -12.84 -16.65 16.55
C ALA A 180 -12.35 -15.87 15.33
N VAL A 181 -11.03 -15.74 15.13
CA VAL A 181 -10.46 -15.01 14.00
C VAL A 181 -10.74 -15.73 12.67
N ASN A 182 -10.63 -17.05 12.61
CA ASN A 182 -10.96 -17.80 11.39
C ASN A 182 -12.46 -17.69 11.03
N ALA A 183 -13.34 -17.65 12.04
CA ALA A 183 -14.76 -17.38 11.84
C ALA A 183 -15.00 -15.96 11.32
N ALA A 184 -14.30 -14.97 11.89
CA ALA A 184 -14.40 -13.56 11.47
C ALA A 184 -13.92 -13.38 10.02
N LEU A 185 -12.78 -13.97 9.66
CA LEU A 185 -12.24 -13.98 8.29
C LEU A 185 -13.22 -14.63 7.32
N THR A 186 -13.80 -15.78 7.67
CA THR A 186 -14.79 -16.45 6.81
C THR A 186 -16.04 -15.60 6.62
N ALA A 187 -16.48 -14.92 7.67
CA ALA A 187 -17.64 -14.04 7.64
C ALA A 187 -17.37 -12.74 6.87
N TRP A 188 -16.14 -12.23 6.92
CA TRP A 188 -15.66 -11.10 6.15
C TRP A 188 -15.56 -11.48 4.66
N GLU A 189 -14.86 -12.57 4.32
CA GLU A 189 -14.71 -13.07 2.94
C GLU A 189 -16.07 -13.24 2.24
N ARG A 190 -17.04 -13.88 2.91
CA ARG A 190 -18.39 -14.05 2.35
C ARG A 190 -19.09 -12.73 2.04
N ARG A 191 -18.93 -11.72 2.91
CA ARG A 191 -19.51 -10.39 2.71
C ARG A 191 -18.74 -9.61 1.65
N ALA A 192 -17.44 -9.79 1.60
CA ALA A 192 -16.55 -9.17 0.63
C ALA A 192 -16.83 -9.69 -0.77
N GLU A 193 -17.07 -10.99 -0.94
CA GLU A 193 -17.54 -11.59 -2.19
C GLU A 193 -18.91 -11.05 -2.60
N ALA A 194 -19.84 -10.89 -1.64
CA ALA A 194 -21.16 -10.31 -1.92
C ALA A 194 -21.10 -8.82 -2.29
N ALA A 195 -20.15 -8.06 -1.72
CA ALA A 195 -19.92 -6.64 -2.01
C ALA A 195 -19.06 -6.42 -3.27
N GLY A 196 -18.15 -7.34 -3.57
CA GLY A 196 -17.26 -7.35 -4.74
C GLY A 196 -17.95 -7.59 -6.07
N GLY A 197 -19.28 -7.77 -6.06
CA GLY A 197 -20.13 -7.62 -7.23
C GLY A 197 -20.34 -6.17 -7.68
N THR A 198 -19.64 -5.20 -7.07
CA THR A 198 -19.68 -3.80 -7.50
C THR A 198 -18.95 -3.67 -8.85
N GLU A 199 -19.73 -3.38 -9.89
CA GLU A 199 -19.25 -3.13 -11.26
C GLU A 199 -18.10 -2.14 -11.27
N ILE A 200 -16.91 -2.60 -11.69
CA ILE A 200 -15.85 -1.69 -12.14
C ILE A 200 -16.44 -0.89 -13.29
N ASP A 201 -16.62 0.42 -13.12
CA ASP A 201 -17.18 1.28 -14.17
C ASP A 201 -16.29 1.23 -15.43
N PRO A 202 -16.76 0.59 -16.52
CA PRO A 202 -15.96 0.47 -17.74
C PRO A 202 -15.71 1.85 -18.38
N GLU A 203 -16.55 2.85 -18.10
CA GLU A 203 -16.36 4.21 -18.58
C GLU A 203 -15.22 4.91 -17.83
N ALA A 204 -15.08 4.70 -16.52
CA ALA A 204 -13.96 5.20 -15.74
C ALA A 204 -12.62 4.62 -16.22
N LEU A 205 -12.57 3.31 -16.51
CA LEU A 205 -11.39 2.67 -17.10
C LEU A 205 -11.04 3.20 -18.50
N ARG A 206 -12.05 3.47 -19.32
CA ARG A 206 -11.86 4.04 -20.66
C ARG A 206 -11.29 5.46 -20.57
N LYS A 207 -11.86 6.32 -19.72
CA LYS A 207 -11.37 7.68 -19.48
C LYS A 207 -9.93 7.68 -18.95
N LEU A 208 -9.59 6.73 -18.07
CA LEU A 208 -8.23 6.55 -17.57
C LEU A 208 -7.25 6.17 -18.70
N SER A 209 -7.63 5.22 -19.54
CA SER A 209 -6.80 4.78 -20.68
C SER A 209 -6.56 5.90 -21.69
N GLU A 210 -7.59 6.70 -21.99
CA GLU A 210 -7.50 7.87 -22.87
C GLU A 210 -6.53 8.92 -22.29
N ARG A 211 -6.61 9.21 -20.98
CA ARG A 211 -5.70 10.14 -20.29
C ARG A 211 -4.25 9.65 -20.28
N ALA A 212 -4.03 8.37 -19.96
CA ALA A 212 -2.70 7.76 -19.97
C ALA A 212 -2.06 7.80 -21.38
N GLY A 213 -2.88 7.60 -22.43
CA GLY A 213 -2.46 7.75 -23.82
C GLY A 213 -1.98 9.17 -24.14
N ALA A 214 -2.76 10.19 -23.76
CA ALA A 214 -2.43 11.59 -24.01
C ALA A 214 -1.10 12.00 -23.35
N ILE A 215 -0.85 11.58 -22.10
CA ILE A 215 0.39 11.90 -21.37
C ILE A 215 1.60 11.25 -22.01
N ARG A 216 1.46 10.00 -22.47
CA ARG A 216 2.55 9.30 -23.16
C ARG A 216 2.90 9.97 -24.48
N GLU A 217 1.91 10.42 -25.24
CA GLU A 217 2.08 11.17 -26.49
C GLU A 217 2.83 12.50 -26.23
N GLN A 218 2.38 13.27 -25.24
CA GLN A 218 2.97 14.54 -24.84
C GLN A 218 4.42 14.37 -24.38
N SER A 219 4.69 13.34 -23.57
CA SER A 219 6.04 13.01 -23.10
C SER A 219 7.00 12.65 -24.25
N MET A 220 6.51 11.89 -25.25
CA MET A 220 7.30 11.57 -26.45
C MET A 220 7.56 12.79 -27.33
N GLN A 221 6.56 13.65 -27.50
CA GLN A 221 6.71 14.92 -28.21
C GLN A 221 7.79 15.79 -27.54
N HIS A 222 7.81 15.84 -26.21
CA HIS A 222 8.76 16.63 -25.44
C HIS A 222 10.19 16.10 -25.52
N LEU A 223 10.39 14.78 -25.46
CA LEU A 223 11.72 14.18 -25.65
C LEU A 223 12.29 14.49 -27.05
N ARG A 224 11.44 14.51 -28.08
CA ARG A 224 11.86 14.90 -29.45
C ARG A 224 12.28 16.37 -29.50
N THR A 225 11.48 17.27 -28.90
CA THR A 225 11.80 18.70 -28.86
C THR A 225 13.09 18.96 -28.09
N TYR A 226 13.26 18.37 -26.90
CA TYR A 226 14.48 18.50 -26.10
C TYR A 226 15.73 18.00 -26.85
N THR A 227 15.64 16.82 -27.46
CA THR A 227 16.74 16.24 -28.24
C THR A 227 17.07 17.11 -29.46
N SER A 228 16.05 17.68 -30.12
CA SER A 228 16.23 18.59 -31.25
C SER A 228 16.91 19.89 -30.83
N SER A 229 16.48 20.51 -29.73
CA SER A 229 17.13 21.72 -29.19
C SER A 229 18.58 21.45 -28.79
N MET A 230 18.86 20.33 -28.14
CA MET A 230 20.22 19.95 -27.73
C MET A 230 21.12 19.70 -28.95
N THR A 231 20.60 19.03 -29.98
CA THR A 231 21.31 18.82 -31.25
C THR A 231 21.58 20.14 -31.96
N SER A 232 20.61 21.07 -31.97
CA SER A 232 20.78 22.39 -32.60
C SER A 232 21.81 23.26 -31.88
N ILE A 233 21.91 23.17 -30.55
CA ILE A 233 22.95 23.84 -29.76
C ILE A 233 24.34 23.26 -30.10
N MET A 234 24.46 21.93 -30.16
CA MET A 234 25.73 21.28 -30.53
C MET A 234 26.17 21.64 -31.96
N HIS A 235 25.24 21.74 -32.89
CA HIS A 235 25.55 22.03 -34.29
C HIS A 235 25.94 23.50 -34.54
N ASN A 236 25.54 24.43 -33.66
CA ASN A 236 25.90 25.85 -33.72
C ASN A 236 27.20 26.18 -32.95
N LEU A 237 27.85 25.18 -32.35
CA LEU A 237 29.11 25.31 -31.61
C LEU A 237 30.36 24.92 -32.44
N ASP A 238 30.17 24.34 -33.63
CA ASP A 238 31.21 24.09 -34.65
C ASP A 238 31.31 25.28 -35.64
#